data_AF-A0A7V9MBQ2-F1
#
_entry.id   AF-A0A7V9MBQ2-F1
#
_cell.length_a   1.000
_cell.length_b   1.000
_cell.length_c   1.000
_cell.angle_alpha   90.00
_cell.angle_beta   90.00
_cell.angle_gamma   90.00
#
_symmetry.space_group_name_H-M   'P 1'
#
loop_
_entity.id
_entity.type
_entity.pdbx_description
1 polymer ?
#
loop_
_entity_poly.entity_id
_entity_poly.type
_entity_poly.pdbx_seq_one_letter_code
_entity_poly.pdbx_strand_id
1 'polypeptide(L)'
;PSTSVRALRSAVERLQSMGTQVVVGTCPDLGTIRPVGHPLRLVARTWSRRLAAAQAIAVVEGGGRAVSLATILGPEFEAAPRDMFGPDQFHPSTAGYQSCAAAMLPTVAAAVGVIPADSVAPEAARGEGVLSLPEAAAAAAASPGTEVSRADVSGGPRRPRGGWAWLRHRRHHPIPAVGGVEPSRPDDVQVAPPGPTSNISA
;
A
#
# COMPACT_ATOMS: atom_id res chain seq x y z
N PRO A 1 17.02 -8.84 -5.31
CA PRO A 1 15.96 -7.83 -5.58
C PRO A 1 15.49 -7.77 -7.04
N SER A 2 16.40 -7.85 -8.03
CA SER A 2 16.02 -7.61 -9.44
C SER A 2 14.98 -8.59 -9.99
N THR A 3 15.02 -9.87 -9.59
CA THR A 3 14.01 -10.87 -10.00
C THR A 3 12.63 -10.56 -9.43
N SER A 4 12.50 -10.24 -8.14
CA SER A 4 11.20 -9.92 -7.54
C SER A 4 10.61 -8.62 -8.11
N VAL A 5 11.44 -7.63 -8.40
CA VAL A 5 11.00 -6.37 -9.02
C VAL A 5 10.52 -6.59 -10.47
N ARG A 6 11.21 -7.42 -11.26
CA ARG A 6 10.75 -7.79 -12.61
C ARG A 6 9.42 -8.55 -12.58
N ALA A 7 9.27 -9.49 -11.65
CA ALA A 7 8.02 -10.23 -11.46
C ALA A 7 6.87 -9.29 -11.06
N LEU A 8 7.12 -8.35 -10.14
CA LEU A 8 6.16 -7.32 -9.76
C LEU A 8 5.74 -6.47 -10.97
N ARG A 9 6.70 -5.95 -11.74
CA ARG A 9 6.41 -5.16 -12.94
C ARG A 9 5.51 -5.93 -13.92
N SER A 10 5.86 -7.18 -14.21
CA SER A 10 5.11 -8.02 -15.14
C SER A 10 3.67 -8.25 -14.65
N ALA A 11 3.48 -8.43 -13.34
CA ALA A 11 2.15 -8.56 -12.74
C ALA A 11 1.33 -7.26 -12.86
N VAL A 12 1.95 -6.10 -12.59
CA VAL A 12 1.31 -4.78 -12.71
C VAL A 12 0.89 -4.52 -14.15
N GLU A 13 1.79 -4.71 -15.11
CA GLU A 13 1.53 -4.51 -16.55
C GLU A 13 0.38 -5.41 -17.03
N ARG A 14 0.35 -6.67 -16.59
CA ARG A 14 -0.74 -7.62 -16.93
C ARG A 14 -2.09 -7.20 -16.33
N LEU A 15 -2.13 -6.72 -15.10
CA LEU A 15 -3.37 -6.24 -14.49
C LEU A 15 -3.87 -4.96 -15.17
N GLN A 16 -2.95 -4.03 -15.46
CA GLN A 16 -3.28 -2.78 -16.15
C GLN A 16 -3.76 -3.01 -17.59
N SER A 17 -3.20 -3.99 -18.31
CA SER A 17 -3.68 -4.32 -19.66
C SER A 17 -5.11 -4.87 -19.69
N MET A 18 -5.62 -5.37 -18.56
CA MET A 18 -7.01 -5.77 -18.36
C MET A 18 -7.90 -4.61 -17.85
N GLY A 19 -7.38 -3.39 -17.78
CA GLY A 19 -8.11 -2.22 -17.27
C GLY A 19 -8.27 -2.18 -15.75
N THR A 20 -7.53 -3.02 -15.01
CA THR A 20 -7.60 -3.05 -13.54
C THR A 20 -6.73 -1.97 -12.93
N GLN A 21 -7.28 -1.18 -12.01
CA GLN A 21 -6.50 -0.22 -11.23
C GLN A 21 -5.58 -0.97 -10.25
N VAL A 22 -4.29 -0.61 -10.25
CA VAL A 22 -3.28 -1.28 -9.42
C VAL A 22 -2.68 -0.31 -8.40
N VAL A 23 -2.81 -0.65 -7.12
CA VAL A 23 -2.16 0.04 -5.99
C VAL A 23 -1.28 -0.96 -5.27
N VAL A 24 -0.01 -0.63 -5.05
CA VAL A 24 0.97 -1.51 -4.40
C VAL A 24 1.56 -0.82 -3.17
N GLY A 25 1.39 -1.46 -2.02
CA GLY A 25 2.19 -1.15 -0.83
C GLY A 25 3.62 -1.67 -1.02
N THR A 26 4.61 -0.79 -0.97
CA THR A 26 6.02 -1.19 -1.15
C THR A 26 6.58 -1.86 0.11
N CYS A 27 7.75 -2.49 -0.02
CA CYS A 27 8.42 -3.20 1.07
C CYS A 27 8.58 -2.31 2.32
N PRO A 28 8.12 -2.75 3.50
CA PRO A 28 8.26 -1.98 4.72
C PRO A 28 9.72 -1.98 5.21
N ASP A 29 10.02 -1.15 6.22
CA ASP A 29 11.35 -1.11 6.83
C ASP A 29 11.56 -2.35 7.71
N LEU A 30 12.23 -3.38 7.18
CA LEU A 30 12.50 -4.62 7.91
C LEU A 30 13.47 -4.42 9.08
N GLY A 31 14.05 -3.22 9.24
CA GLY A 31 14.83 -2.85 10.41
C GLY A 31 14.01 -2.74 11.69
N THR A 32 12.67 -2.65 11.60
CA THR A 32 11.77 -2.57 12.76
C THR A 32 11.50 -3.93 13.41
N ILE A 33 11.87 -5.02 12.73
CA ILE A 33 11.67 -6.40 13.20
C ILE A 33 12.63 -6.67 14.37
N ARG A 34 12.09 -6.63 15.59
CA ARG A 34 12.89 -6.72 16.83
C ARG A 34 13.69 -8.02 16.98
N PRO A 35 13.17 -9.21 16.59
CA PRO A 35 13.96 -10.45 16.63
C PRO A 35 15.27 -10.39 15.84
N VAL A 36 15.38 -9.52 14.84
CA VAL A 36 16.62 -9.33 14.08
C VAL A 36 17.58 -8.44 14.86
N GLY A 37 18.66 -9.01 15.40
CA GLY A 37 19.69 -8.29 16.14
C GLY A 37 20.64 -7.46 15.26
N HIS A 38 21.48 -6.63 15.89
CA HIS A 38 22.62 -6.01 15.20
C HIS A 38 23.71 -7.04 14.91
N PRO A 39 24.45 -6.91 13.78
CA PRO A 39 24.36 -5.85 12.77
C PRO A 39 23.31 -6.10 11.67
N LEU A 40 22.72 -7.29 11.60
CA LEU A 40 21.78 -7.70 10.54
C LEU A 40 20.58 -6.76 10.39
N ARG A 41 20.10 -6.19 11.50
CA ARG A 41 19.05 -5.17 11.51
C ARG A 41 19.36 -3.97 10.59
N LEU A 42 20.61 -3.51 10.55
CA LEU A 42 21.02 -2.39 9.69
C LEU A 42 21.04 -2.81 8.21
N VAL A 43 21.44 -4.05 7.94
CA VAL A 43 21.43 -4.62 6.59
C VAL A 43 20.00 -4.76 6.09
N ALA A 44 19.12 -5.36 6.90
CA ALA A 44 17.70 -5.53 6.60
C ALA A 44 17.03 -4.19 6.28
N ARG A 45 17.23 -3.20 7.13
CA ARG A 45 16.76 -1.81 6.95
C ARG A 45 17.21 -1.20 5.63
N THR A 46 18.49 -1.34 5.30
CA THR A 46 19.06 -0.79 4.06
C THR A 46 18.51 -1.50 2.82
N TRP A 47 18.43 -2.82 2.87
CA TRP A 47 17.99 -3.64 1.74
C TRP A 47 16.50 -3.51 1.47
N SER A 48 15.69 -3.44 2.53
CA SER A 48 14.23 -3.28 2.39
C SER A 48 13.88 -1.92 1.78
N ARG A 49 14.53 -0.83 2.20
CA ARG A 49 14.36 0.49 1.56
C ARG A 49 14.79 0.52 0.10
N ARG A 50 15.91 -0.12 -0.23
CA ARG A 50 16.36 -0.26 -1.63
C ARG A 50 15.34 -1.04 -2.47
N LEU A 51 14.78 -2.12 -1.91
CA LEU A 51 13.71 -2.87 -2.57
C LEU A 51 12.45 -2.02 -2.73
N ALA A 52 12.05 -1.27 -1.71
CA ALA A 52 10.88 -0.39 -1.75
C ALA A 52 10.99 0.67 -2.87
N ALA A 53 12.15 1.32 -3.01
CA ALA A 53 12.40 2.26 -4.10
C ALA A 53 12.31 1.58 -5.47
N ALA A 54 12.91 0.40 -5.63
CA ALA A 54 12.86 -0.35 -6.88
C ALA A 54 11.43 -0.82 -7.23
N GLN A 55 10.63 -1.20 -6.22
CA GLN A 55 9.21 -1.52 -6.41
C GLN A 55 8.41 -0.29 -6.83
N ALA A 56 8.63 0.87 -6.21
CA ALA A 56 7.94 2.11 -6.57
C ALA A 56 8.17 2.47 -8.04
N ILE A 57 9.42 2.42 -8.50
CA ILE A 57 9.78 2.67 -9.91
C ILE A 57 9.04 1.67 -10.81
N ALA A 58 9.16 0.37 -10.53
CA ALA A 58 8.57 -0.67 -11.36
C ALA A 58 7.04 -0.60 -11.44
N VAL A 59 6.38 -0.26 -10.34
CA VAL A 59 4.92 -0.10 -10.28
C VAL A 59 4.47 1.09 -11.11
N VAL A 60 5.13 2.25 -10.96
CA VAL A 60 4.77 3.47 -11.70
C VAL A 60 5.06 3.32 -13.19
N GLU A 61 6.18 2.70 -13.58
CA GLU A 61 6.48 2.39 -14.98
C GLU A 61 5.46 1.43 -15.60
N GLY A 62 4.96 0.45 -14.81
CA GLY A 62 3.89 -0.46 -15.22
C GLY A 62 2.49 0.18 -15.23
N GLY A 63 2.37 1.46 -14.87
CA GLY A 63 1.10 2.21 -14.85
C GLY A 63 0.32 2.11 -13.55
N GLY A 64 0.83 1.43 -12.52
CA GLY A 64 0.22 1.39 -11.19
C GLY A 64 0.58 2.60 -10.31
N ARG A 65 0.06 2.60 -9.08
CA ARG A 65 0.40 3.57 -8.02
C ARG A 65 1.13 2.86 -6.89
N ALA A 66 2.22 3.43 -6.42
CA ALA A 66 2.99 2.88 -5.30
C ALA A 66 2.71 3.69 -4.02
N VAL A 67 2.46 3.00 -2.91
CA VAL A 67 2.29 3.59 -1.59
C VAL A 67 3.44 3.13 -0.72
N SER A 68 4.21 4.07 -0.18
CA SER A 68 5.27 3.76 0.78
C SER A 68 4.67 3.30 2.11
N LEU A 69 4.78 2.00 2.40
CA LEU A 69 4.50 1.44 3.73
C LEU A 69 5.65 1.69 4.72
N ALA A 70 6.79 2.14 4.18
CA ALA A 70 7.99 2.69 4.81
C ALA A 70 7.85 3.08 6.28
N THR A 71 6.85 3.92 6.52
CA THR A 71 6.83 4.71 7.74
C THR A 71 5.42 4.91 8.30
N ILE A 72 4.43 4.19 7.79
CA ILE A 72 3.25 3.85 8.60
C ILE A 72 3.67 2.83 9.66
N LEU A 73 4.57 1.92 9.29
CA LEU A 73 5.06 0.85 10.17
C LEU A 73 6.47 1.13 10.72
N GLY A 74 6.98 2.36 10.61
CA GLY A 74 8.31 2.72 11.12
C GLY A 74 8.21 3.20 12.57
N PRO A 75 7.84 4.46 12.80
CA PRO A 75 7.66 5.03 14.13
C PRO A 75 6.62 4.31 14.99
N GLU A 76 5.45 3.95 14.45
CA GLU A 76 4.42 3.25 15.25
C GLU A 76 4.86 1.85 15.67
N PHE A 77 5.49 1.09 14.78
CA PHE A 77 5.97 -0.26 15.13
C PHE A 77 7.24 -0.21 15.99
N GLU A 78 8.09 0.82 15.85
CA GLU A 78 9.22 1.05 16.75
C GLU A 78 8.73 1.49 18.14
N ALA A 79 7.68 2.33 18.22
CA ALA A 79 7.13 2.86 19.47
C ALA A 79 6.27 1.84 20.24
N ALA A 80 5.41 1.09 19.55
CA ALA A 80 4.48 0.12 20.13
C ALA A 80 4.60 -1.30 19.50
N PRO A 81 5.80 -1.90 19.43
CA PRO A 81 6.03 -3.18 18.75
C PRO A 81 5.23 -4.35 19.34
N ARG A 82 4.86 -4.30 20.63
CA ARG A 82 4.05 -5.35 21.26
C ARG A 82 2.61 -5.36 20.75
N ASP A 83 2.11 -4.20 20.34
CA ASP A 83 0.74 -4.03 19.86
C ASP A 83 0.69 -4.15 18.34
N MET A 84 1.76 -3.75 17.65
CA MET A 84 1.84 -3.67 16.19
C MET A 84 2.27 -4.96 15.50
N PHE A 85 3.01 -5.85 16.20
CA PHE A 85 3.38 -7.16 15.69
C PHE A 85 2.52 -8.27 16.31
N GLY A 86 2.27 -9.31 15.53
CA GLY A 86 1.63 -10.53 16.01
C GLY A 86 2.53 -11.33 16.96
N PRO A 87 2.06 -12.49 17.43
CA PRO A 87 2.80 -13.34 18.37
C PRO A 87 4.18 -13.80 17.86
N ASP A 88 4.35 -13.91 16.54
CA ASP A 88 5.62 -14.27 15.90
C ASP A 88 6.65 -13.13 15.84
N GLN A 89 6.25 -11.92 16.25
CA GLN A 89 7.07 -10.70 16.24
C GLN A 89 7.64 -10.35 14.86
N PHE A 90 7.00 -10.84 13.80
CA PHE A 90 7.43 -10.66 12.42
C PHE A 90 6.30 -10.11 11.55
N HIS A 91 5.12 -10.71 11.60
CA HIS A 91 3.95 -10.23 10.87
C HIS A 91 3.23 -9.13 11.65
N PRO A 92 2.56 -8.18 10.96
CA PRO A 92 1.69 -7.22 11.63
C PRO A 92 0.60 -7.94 12.44
N SER A 93 0.24 -7.35 13.58
CA SER A 93 -0.98 -7.72 14.30
C SER A 93 -2.22 -7.24 13.56
N THR A 94 -3.41 -7.49 14.11
CA THR A 94 -4.66 -6.87 13.63
C THR A 94 -4.55 -5.34 13.57
N ALA A 95 -4.01 -4.71 14.62
CA ALA A 95 -3.80 -3.26 14.64
C ALA A 95 -2.77 -2.82 13.60
N GLY A 96 -1.69 -3.60 13.43
CA GLY A 96 -0.68 -3.33 12.40
C GLY A 96 -1.24 -3.41 10.98
N TYR A 97 -2.11 -4.38 10.69
CA TYR A 97 -2.81 -4.47 9.40
C TYR A 97 -3.84 -3.37 9.22
N GLN A 98 -4.51 -2.93 10.29
CA GLN A 98 -5.41 -1.78 10.25
C GLN A 98 -4.63 -0.51 9.85
N SER A 99 -3.46 -0.25 10.45
CA SER A 99 -2.59 0.88 10.05
C SER A 99 -2.15 0.77 8.59
N CYS A 100 -1.73 -0.42 8.13
CA CYS A 100 -1.40 -0.65 6.72
C CYS A 100 -2.57 -0.30 5.79
N ALA A 101 -3.76 -0.81 6.09
CA ALA A 101 -4.95 -0.61 5.27
C ALA A 101 -5.37 0.86 5.25
N ALA A 102 -5.38 1.52 6.41
CA ALA A 102 -5.75 2.92 6.54
C ALA A 102 -4.85 3.84 5.72
N ALA A 103 -3.57 3.48 5.58
CA ALA A 103 -2.64 4.24 4.77
C ALA A 103 -2.80 4.04 3.26
N MET A 104 -3.19 2.83 2.83
CA MET A 104 -3.44 2.53 1.42
C MET A 104 -4.80 3.05 0.95
N LEU A 105 -5.78 3.14 1.86
CA LEU A 105 -7.17 3.44 1.56
C LEU A 105 -7.37 4.74 0.75
N PRO A 106 -6.70 5.88 1.04
CA PRO A 106 -6.86 7.09 0.24
C PRO A 106 -6.42 6.90 -1.23
N THR A 107 -5.32 6.19 -1.46
CA THR A 107 -4.84 5.91 -2.82
C THR A 107 -5.76 4.94 -3.56
N VAL A 108 -6.30 3.94 -2.85
CA VAL A 108 -7.30 3.02 -3.41
C VAL A 108 -8.58 3.77 -3.79
N ALA A 109 -9.14 4.55 -2.87
CA ALA A 109 -10.35 5.34 -3.09
C ALA A 109 -10.19 6.32 -4.27
N ALA A 110 -9.01 6.96 -4.39
CA ALA A 110 -8.70 7.83 -5.52
C ALA A 110 -8.53 7.07 -6.84
N ALA A 111 -7.99 5.86 -6.81
CA ALA A 111 -7.83 5.03 -8.00
C ALA A 111 -9.18 4.55 -8.56
N VAL A 112 -10.15 4.26 -7.70
CA VAL A 112 -11.50 3.82 -8.10
C VAL A 112 -12.52 4.96 -8.23
N GLY A 113 -12.09 6.21 -8.07
CA GLY A 113 -12.95 7.39 -8.28
C GLY A 113 -13.95 7.68 -7.15
N VAL A 114 -13.79 7.08 -5.96
CA VAL A 114 -14.62 7.35 -4.78
C VAL A 114 -14.30 8.72 -4.15
N ILE A 115 -13.05 9.14 -4.25
CA ILE A 115 -12.61 10.50 -3.89
C ILE A 115 -11.94 11.17 -5.10
N PRO A 116 -11.97 12.50 -5.23
CA PRO A 116 -11.30 13.17 -6.33
C PRO A 116 -9.81 12.85 -6.34
N ALA A 117 -9.27 12.51 -7.51
CA ALA A 117 -7.83 12.24 -7.65
C ALA A 117 -6.96 13.44 -7.26
N ASP A 118 -7.53 14.66 -7.36
CA ASP A 118 -6.87 15.96 -7.23
C ASP A 118 -7.34 16.82 -6.03
N SER A 119 -8.07 16.25 -5.06
CA SER A 119 -8.69 17.04 -3.97
C SER A 119 -7.72 17.72 -3.01
N VAL A 120 -6.41 17.57 -3.17
CA VAL A 120 -5.41 18.41 -2.49
C VAL A 120 -4.27 18.67 -3.48
N ALA A 121 -4.11 19.93 -3.91
CA ALA A 121 -2.92 20.34 -4.66
C ALA A 121 -1.68 19.98 -3.82
N PRO A 122 -0.61 19.43 -4.42
CA PRO A 122 0.60 19.09 -3.70
C PRO A 122 1.13 20.34 -3.00
N GLU A 123 1.16 20.32 -1.67
CA GLU A 123 1.70 21.41 -0.88
C GLU A 123 3.22 21.30 -0.89
N ALA A 124 3.88 22.19 -1.62
CA ALA A 124 5.35 22.28 -1.66
C ALA A 124 5.97 22.39 -0.25
N ALA A 125 5.23 22.97 0.71
CA ALA A 125 5.61 23.03 2.13
C ALA A 125 5.75 21.66 2.81
N ARG A 126 5.19 20.59 2.21
CA ARG A 126 5.23 19.21 2.70
C ARG A 126 6.17 18.30 1.88
N GLY A 127 6.98 18.87 0.97
CA GLY A 127 7.81 18.09 0.05
C GLY A 127 7.01 17.40 -1.07
N GLU A 128 5.72 17.67 -1.19
CA GLU A 128 4.87 17.17 -2.27
C GLU A 128 5.18 17.93 -3.55
N GLY A 129 5.30 17.22 -4.68
CA GLY A 129 5.68 17.85 -5.93
C GLY A 129 5.91 16.86 -7.07
N VAL A 130 6.19 17.41 -8.25
CA VAL A 130 6.64 16.63 -9.40
C VAL A 130 8.16 16.46 -9.28
N LEU A 131 8.61 15.22 -9.11
CA LEU A 131 10.03 14.87 -9.13
C LEU A 131 10.32 13.93 -10.30
N SER A 132 11.60 13.71 -10.60
CA SER A 132 11.94 12.56 -11.45
C SER A 132 11.53 11.27 -10.73
N LEU A 133 11.09 10.25 -11.47
CA LEU A 133 10.67 8.99 -10.85
C LEU A 133 11.73 8.37 -9.91
N PRO A 134 13.04 8.35 -10.24
CA PRO A 134 14.06 7.86 -9.31
C PRO A 134 14.14 8.68 -8.02
N GLU A 135 14.04 10.01 -8.09
CA GLU A 135 14.05 10.89 -6.92
C GLU A 135 12.79 10.73 -6.07
N ALA A 136 11.61 10.67 -6.70
CA ALA A 136 10.35 10.40 -6.01
C ALA A 136 10.38 9.05 -5.29
N ALA A 137 10.90 8.01 -5.94
CA ALA A 137 11.04 6.69 -5.35
C ALA A 137 12.04 6.65 -4.18
N ALA A 138 13.17 7.37 -4.29
CA ALA A 138 14.13 7.50 -3.21
C ALA A 138 13.56 8.28 -2.02
N ALA A 139 12.85 9.39 -2.29
CA ALA A 139 12.18 10.19 -1.28
C ALA A 139 11.09 9.40 -0.56
N ALA A 140 10.26 8.65 -1.29
CA ALA A 140 9.24 7.77 -0.72
C ALA A 140 9.84 6.61 0.08
N ALA A 141 11.00 6.08 -0.31
CA ALA A 141 11.71 5.06 0.47
C ALA A 141 12.32 5.61 1.77
N ALA A 142 12.53 6.92 1.85
CA ALA A 142 13.00 7.62 3.04
C ALA A 142 11.86 8.21 3.90
N SER A 143 10.65 8.36 3.34
CA SER A 143 9.57 9.16 3.93
C SER A 143 8.22 8.43 4.06
N PRO A 144 7.49 8.66 5.17
CA PRO A 144 6.18 8.07 5.46
C PRO A 144 5.06 8.31 4.48
N GLY A 145 4.25 7.26 4.26
CA GLY A 145 2.90 7.37 3.71
C GLY A 145 2.86 8.05 2.34
N THR A 146 4.00 8.02 1.66
CA THR A 146 4.20 8.75 0.43
C THR A 146 3.70 7.92 -0.73
N GLU A 147 2.67 8.44 -1.40
CA GLU A 147 2.20 7.92 -2.68
C GLU A 147 3.14 8.44 -3.79
N VAL A 148 3.63 7.52 -4.61
CA VAL A 148 4.30 7.82 -5.87
C VAL A 148 3.39 7.37 -7.00
N SER A 149 2.97 8.31 -7.83
CA SER A 149 2.17 8.05 -9.02
C SER A 149 2.75 8.76 -10.22
N ARG A 150 2.42 8.30 -11.43
CA ARG A 150 2.84 8.99 -12.66
C ARG A 150 2.31 10.42 -12.68
N ALA A 151 3.15 11.37 -13.08
CA ALA A 151 2.75 12.74 -13.39
C ALA A 151 2.75 12.94 -14.90
N ASP A 152 1.60 13.22 -15.49
CA ASP A 152 1.52 13.68 -16.86
C ASP A 152 1.71 15.21 -16.86
N VAL A 153 2.97 15.65 -17.00
CA VAL A 153 3.28 17.07 -17.20
C VAL A 153 2.85 17.45 -18.60
N SER A 154 1.76 18.20 -18.73
CA SER A 154 1.32 18.75 -20.02
C SER A 154 2.45 19.60 -20.63
N GLY A 155 2.99 19.16 -21.77
CA GLY A 155 3.93 19.95 -22.59
C GLY A 155 5.41 19.52 -22.58
N GLY A 156 5.81 18.49 -21.85
CA GLY A 156 7.19 17.96 -21.89
C GLY A 156 7.33 16.69 -22.73
N PRO A 157 8.43 16.51 -23.52
CA PRO A 157 8.62 15.28 -24.28
C PRO A 157 8.64 14.06 -23.37
N ARG A 158 7.89 13.01 -23.75
CA ARG A 158 7.85 11.69 -23.11
C ARG A 158 9.25 11.09 -23.12
N ARG A 159 10.04 11.32 -22.06
CA ARG A 159 11.42 10.84 -22.04
C ARG A 159 11.46 9.31 -21.84
N PRO A 160 12.23 8.57 -22.65
CA PRO A 160 12.30 7.11 -22.60
C PRO A 160 13.00 6.56 -21.35
N ARG A 161 13.55 7.43 -20.48
CA ARG A 161 14.12 7.09 -19.18
C ARG A 161 13.83 8.23 -18.21
N GLY A 162 13.03 7.97 -17.18
CA GLY A 162 12.69 8.94 -16.14
C GLY A 162 11.45 9.76 -16.50
N GLY A 163 10.28 9.13 -16.39
CA GLY A 163 9.02 9.87 -16.32
C GLY A 163 8.97 10.73 -15.06
N TRP A 164 8.15 11.78 -15.12
CA TRP A 164 7.83 12.57 -13.95
C TRP A 164 6.89 11.78 -13.04
N ALA A 165 7.07 11.91 -11.73
CA ALA A 165 6.22 11.27 -10.74
C ALA A 165 5.75 12.31 -9.72
N TRP A 166 4.46 12.23 -9.37
CA TRP A 166 3.92 12.93 -8.23
C TRP A 166 4.35 12.23 -6.96
N LEU A 167 4.91 13.01 -6.04
CA LEU A 167 5.09 12.65 -4.64
C LEU A 167 3.96 13.28 -3.83
N ARG A 168 3.13 12.46 -3.14
CA ARG A 168 2.01 12.95 -2.32
C ARG A 168 2.05 12.33 -0.92
N HIS A 169 1.86 13.13 0.12
CA HIS A 169 1.71 12.69 1.50
C HIS A 169 0.21 12.68 1.86
N ARG A 170 -0.44 11.54 1.63
CA ARG A 170 -1.86 11.37 2.01
C ARG A 170 -1.94 11.33 3.54
N ARG A 171 -2.47 12.39 4.17
CA ARG A 171 -2.66 12.41 5.63
C ARG A 171 -3.57 11.25 6.04
N HIS A 172 -3.07 10.48 7.01
CA HIS A 172 -3.88 9.57 7.81
C HIS A 172 -4.61 10.41 8.88
N HIS A 173 -5.94 10.37 8.89
CA HIS A 173 -6.67 10.66 10.12
C HIS A 173 -6.73 9.35 10.89
N PRO A 174 -6.41 9.31 12.19
CA PRO A 174 -6.65 8.12 12.99
C PRO A 174 -8.09 7.68 12.77
N ILE A 175 -8.29 6.50 12.20
CA ILE A 175 -9.63 5.94 12.08
C ILE A 175 -10.07 5.70 13.52
N PRO A 176 -11.13 6.37 14.02
CA PRO A 176 -11.71 6.03 15.31
C PRO A 176 -11.99 4.53 15.28
N ALA A 177 -11.67 3.80 16.35
CA ALA A 177 -11.91 2.37 16.44
C ALA A 177 -13.29 2.07 15.83
N VAL A 178 -13.30 1.35 14.70
CA VAL A 178 -14.56 0.90 14.10
C VAL A 178 -15.18 0.03 15.19
N GLY A 179 -16.25 0.54 15.81
CA GLY A 179 -16.97 -0.19 16.85
C GLY A 179 -17.19 -1.60 16.32
N GLY A 180 -16.67 -2.58 17.07
CA GLY A 180 -16.54 -3.94 16.60
C GLY A 180 -17.82 -4.37 15.88
N VAL A 181 -17.68 -4.80 14.63
CA VAL A 181 -18.74 -5.58 14.02
C VAL A 181 -18.82 -6.84 14.88
N GLU A 182 -19.81 -6.88 15.78
CA GLU A 182 -20.12 -8.06 16.55
C GLU A 182 -20.22 -9.22 15.54
N PRO A 183 -19.42 -10.29 15.68
CA PRO A 183 -19.60 -11.44 14.83
C PRO A 183 -21.04 -11.91 15.01
N SER A 184 -21.81 -11.91 13.92
CA SER A 184 -23.18 -12.42 13.91
C SER A 184 -23.15 -13.79 14.57
N ARG A 185 -23.95 -13.97 15.62
CA ARG A 185 -24.06 -15.28 16.28
C ARG A 185 -24.47 -16.31 15.23
N PRO A 186 -23.97 -17.56 15.31
CA PRO A 186 -24.32 -18.62 14.35
C PRO A 186 -25.82 -18.91 14.21
N ASP A 187 -26.64 -18.38 15.12
CA ASP A 187 -28.08 -18.66 15.21
C ASP A 187 -28.97 -17.75 14.32
N ASP A 188 -28.42 -16.71 13.68
CA ASP A 188 -29.21 -15.78 12.85
C ASP A 188 -29.41 -16.24 11.39
N VAL A 189 -28.89 -17.41 11.01
CA VAL A 189 -29.24 -18.03 9.72
C VAL A 189 -30.55 -18.81 9.92
N GLN A 190 -31.68 -18.12 9.75
CA GLN A 190 -32.95 -18.80 9.51
C GLN A 190 -32.87 -19.59 8.20
N VAL A 191 -32.57 -20.88 8.31
CA VAL A 191 -32.74 -21.84 7.22
C VAL A 191 -34.25 -21.96 7.00
N ALA A 192 -34.72 -21.44 5.85
CA ALA A 192 -36.10 -21.61 5.42
C ALA A 192 -36.44 -23.11 5.36
N PRO A 193 -37.60 -23.55 5.87
CA PRO A 193 -37.98 -24.95 5.85
C PRO A 193 -38.12 -25.45 4.39
N PRO A 194 -37.79 -26.72 4.11
CA PRO A 194 -37.94 -27.27 2.77
C PRO A 194 -39.41 -27.21 2.34
N GLY A 195 -39.65 -26.66 1.15
CA GLY A 195 -40.97 -26.59 0.52
C GLY A 195 -41.56 -27.99 0.25
N PRO A 196 -42.88 -28.10 0.09
CA PRO A 196 -43.55 -29.40 -0.04
C PRO A 196 -43.09 -30.15 -1.30
N THR A 197 -42.71 -31.40 -1.12
CA THR A 197 -42.42 -32.34 -2.21
C THR A 197 -43.72 -32.73 -2.92
N SER A 198 -43.86 -32.32 -4.18
CA SER A 198 -44.92 -32.80 -5.06
C SER A 198 -44.68 -34.27 -5.38
N ASN A 199 -45.47 -35.17 -4.78
CA ASN A 199 -45.54 -36.57 -5.18
C ASN A 199 -46.18 -36.67 -6.56
N ILE A 200 -45.41 -37.09 -7.57
CA ILE A 200 -45.94 -37.61 -8.83
C ILE A 200 -46.22 -39.10 -8.59
N SER A 201 -47.50 -39.48 -8.56
CA SER A 201 -47.92 -40.88 -8.64
C SER A 201 -48.07 -41.29 -10.11
N ALA A 202 -47.60 -42.49 -10.42
CA ALA A 202 -48.08 -43.31 -11.53
C ALA A 202 -48.84 -44.51 -10.93
#